data_AF-A0A537JNX1-F1
#
_entry.id   AF-A0A537JNX1-F1
#
_cell.length_a   1.000
_cell.length_b   1.000
_cell.length_c   1.000
_cell.angle_alpha   90.00
_cell.angle_beta   90.00
_cell.angle_gamma   90.00
#
_symmetry.space_group_name_H-M   'P 1'
#
loop_
_entity.id
_entity.type
_entity.pdbx_description
1 polymer ?
#
loop_
_entity_poly.entity_id
_entity_poly.type
_entity_poly.pdbx_seq_one_letter_code
_entity_poly.pdbx_strand_id
1 'polypeptide(L)'
;MLVRLKIPKTVLWVINLFFIFLLIFTLFRLATFFAFKPRDLSFGDLLPSFMLGIRYDLRWIAIILLPIIFFSLIPRFSPFYSRRNRKWWTWYLAAMTFLVFFFFAADLGNFSYNNTRLDAGALNFYEDSKIALQMLWQTYPMTWMLLGVVIAVLFFRWMFRRSHWTVINRTDGLGIPYNRKWFVVATIFLAVFVYGGVTLAPLTWRRAFAFHDNFKSYLALNPLQNFFATLKFRRPAYNESRAREYFPLMADWMQLPQKDKFTYHRETMPGSNALESRPNIVLVLCESFSMYKSSMSGNPLNTTPYFKEMCEDGIFFERCFSPHYGTARGLFAILTGIPDAQPYKFSTRNPLA
;
A
#
# COMPACT_ATOMS: atom_id res chain seq x y z
N MET A 1 26.32 -25.04 -16.43
CA MET A 1 26.80 -25.46 -15.10
C MET A 1 25.77 -26.26 -14.31
N LEU A 2 24.54 -25.76 -14.09
CA LEU A 2 23.52 -26.43 -13.25
C LEU A 2 23.02 -27.79 -13.76
N VAL A 3 22.99 -28.02 -15.07
CA VAL A 3 22.61 -29.32 -15.66
C VAL A 3 23.66 -30.41 -15.37
N ARG A 4 24.95 -30.04 -15.22
CA ARG A 4 26.02 -30.98 -14.84
C ARG A 4 25.88 -31.49 -13.40
N LEU A 5 25.20 -30.73 -12.53
CA LEU A 5 24.98 -31.08 -11.12
C LEU A 5 23.76 -32.01 -10.90
N LYS A 6 23.13 -32.52 -11.97
CA LYS A 6 21.92 -33.38 -11.91
C LYS A 6 20.80 -32.79 -11.03
N ILE A 7 20.59 -31.49 -11.10
CA ILE A 7 19.52 -30.78 -10.37
C ILE A 7 18.15 -31.13 -11.00
N PRO A 8 17.11 -31.44 -10.19
CA PRO A 8 15.79 -31.78 -10.71
C PRO A 8 15.20 -30.69 -11.62
N LYS A 9 14.48 -31.12 -12.68
CA LYS A 9 13.86 -30.22 -13.69
C LYS A 9 13.03 -29.09 -13.06
N THR A 10 12.26 -29.41 -12.00
CA THR A 10 11.46 -28.42 -11.27
C THR A 10 12.29 -27.33 -10.61
N VAL A 11 13.41 -27.69 -9.97
CA VAL A 11 14.27 -26.72 -9.29
C VAL A 11 14.92 -25.78 -10.31
N LEU A 12 15.38 -26.32 -11.45
CA LEU A 12 15.89 -25.50 -12.55
C LEU A 12 14.84 -24.52 -13.10
N TRP A 13 13.61 -25.00 -13.27
CA TRP A 13 12.51 -24.15 -13.72
C TRP A 13 12.20 -23.03 -12.72
N VAL A 14 12.16 -23.34 -11.43
CA VAL A 14 11.94 -22.34 -10.37
C VAL A 14 13.08 -21.32 -10.30
N ILE A 15 14.34 -21.72 -10.52
CA ILE A 15 15.46 -20.77 -10.62
C ILE A 15 15.25 -19.80 -11.79
N ASN A 16 14.84 -20.28 -12.96
CA ASN A 16 14.54 -19.39 -14.10
C ASN A 16 13.39 -18.44 -13.78
N LEU A 17 12.31 -18.94 -13.16
CA LEU A 17 11.18 -18.11 -12.73
C LEU A 17 11.58 -17.07 -11.69
N PHE A 18 12.46 -17.42 -10.76
CA PHE A 18 12.98 -16.52 -9.73
C PHE A 18 13.64 -15.28 -10.36
N PHE A 19 14.54 -15.47 -11.34
CA PHE A 19 15.18 -14.36 -12.04
C PHE A 19 14.20 -13.56 -12.90
N ILE A 20 13.23 -14.22 -13.53
CA ILE A 20 12.16 -13.54 -14.27
C ILE A 20 11.38 -12.60 -13.34
N PHE A 21 10.89 -13.10 -12.20
CA PHE A 21 10.14 -12.25 -11.27
C PHE A 21 11.03 -11.16 -10.66
N LEU A 22 12.29 -11.46 -10.35
CA LEU A 22 13.23 -10.44 -9.86
C LEU A 22 13.40 -9.30 -10.87
N LEU A 23 13.51 -9.63 -12.16
CA LEU A 23 13.54 -8.63 -13.22
C LEU A 23 12.24 -7.82 -13.26
N ILE A 24 11.07 -8.47 -13.21
CA ILE A 24 9.76 -7.78 -13.22
C ILE A 24 9.63 -6.79 -12.05
N PHE A 25 9.93 -7.22 -10.82
CA PHE A 25 9.86 -6.37 -9.64
C PHE A 25 10.89 -5.22 -9.68
N THR A 26 12.11 -5.50 -10.18
CA THR A 26 13.14 -4.48 -10.34
C THR A 26 12.75 -3.43 -11.38
N LEU A 27 12.23 -3.86 -12.54
CA LEU A 27 11.73 -2.97 -13.58
C LEU A 27 10.57 -2.11 -13.08
N PHE A 28 9.66 -2.69 -12.29
CA PHE A 28 8.58 -1.94 -11.66
C PHE A 28 9.11 -0.86 -10.69
N ARG A 29 10.10 -1.20 -9.85
CA ARG A 29 10.71 -0.21 -8.95
C ARG A 29 11.43 0.89 -9.72
N LEU A 30 12.17 0.53 -10.77
CA LEU A 30 12.83 1.51 -11.65
C LEU A 30 11.80 2.39 -12.35
N ALA A 31 10.69 1.83 -12.84
CA ALA A 31 9.59 2.60 -13.40
C ALA A 31 9.00 3.59 -12.38
N THR A 32 8.80 3.17 -11.13
CA THR A 32 8.37 4.09 -10.05
C THR A 32 9.40 5.20 -9.84
N PHE A 33 10.69 4.85 -9.80
CA PHE A 33 11.76 5.81 -9.62
C PHE A 33 11.78 6.85 -10.75
N PHE A 34 11.79 6.44 -12.01
CA PHE A 34 11.83 7.37 -13.14
C PHE A 34 10.56 8.20 -13.28
N ALA A 35 9.40 7.66 -12.92
CA ALA A 35 8.13 8.36 -13.04
C ALA A 35 7.88 9.39 -11.91
N PHE A 36 8.32 9.12 -10.67
CA PHE A 36 7.88 9.88 -9.50
C PHE A 36 9.00 10.43 -8.62
N LYS A 37 10.27 10.30 -9.00
CA LYS A 37 11.41 10.80 -8.21
C LYS A 37 11.33 12.33 -8.03
N PRO A 38 11.37 12.83 -6.78
CA PRO A 38 11.53 14.26 -6.48
C PRO A 38 12.84 14.83 -7.04
N ARG A 39 12.83 16.11 -7.47
CA ARG A 39 13.98 16.75 -8.15
C ARG A 39 15.20 16.94 -7.24
N ASP A 40 14.95 17.01 -5.95
CA ASP A 40 15.88 17.25 -4.84
C ASP A 40 16.65 16.00 -4.37
N LEU A 41 16.20 14.80 -4.74
CA LEU A 41 16.86 13.55 -4.33
C LEU A 41 17.81 13.05 -5.42
N SER A 42 19.06 12.71 -5.10
CA SER A 42 19.98 12.06 -6.04
C SER A 42 19.73 10.55 -6.15
N PHE A 43 20.34 9.86 -7.11
CA PHE A 43 20.27 8.39 -7.18
C PHE A 43 21.03 7.74 -6.00
N GLY A 44 22.14 8.35 -5.56
CA GLY A 44 22.95 7.86 -4.43
C GLY A 44 22.15 7.81 -3.13
N ASP A 45 21.32 8.83 -2.89
CA ASP A 45 20.46 8.92 -1.69
C ASP A 45 19.39 7.82 -1.62
N LEU A 46 19.06 7.23 -2.77
CA LEU A 46 18.01 6.22 -2.92
C LEU A 46 18.57 4.80 -2.97
N LEU A 47 19.89 4.62 -3.06
CA LEU A 47 20.52 3.30 -3.06
C LEU A 47 20.12 2.45 -1.83
N PRO A 48 20.06 3.00 -0.58
CA PRO A 48 19.56 2.25 0.56
C PRO A 48 18.11 1.77 0.39
N SER A 49 17.24 2.61 -0.20
CA SER A 49 15.85 2.25 -0.51
C SER A 49 15.77 1.14 -1.55
N PHE A 50 16.60 1.17 -2.59
CA PHE A 50 16.69 0.08 -3.57
C PHE A 50 17.16 -1.24 -2.93
N MET A 51 18.19 -1.20 -2.09
CA MET A 51 18.72 -2.39 -1.42
C MET A 51 17.70 -3.01 -0.46
N LEU A 52 17.04 -2.19 0.35
CA LEU A 52 15.96 -2.67 1.22
C LEU A 52 14.80 -3.19 0.38
N GLY A 53 14.49 -2.52 -0.73
CA GLY A 53 13.42 -2.90 -1.61
C GLY A 53 13.61 -4.25 -2.28
N ILE A 54 14.83 -4.58 -2.72
CA ILE A 54 15.13 -5.91 -3.28
C ILE A 54 14.79 -7.00 -2.26
N ARG A 55 15.00 -6.76 -0.95
CA ARG A 55 14.62 -7.74 0.09
C ARG A 55 13.11 -7.94 0.18
N TYR A 56 12.33 -6.87 0.06
CA TYR A 56 10.86 -6.99 0.02
C TYR A 56 10.38 -7.70 -1.26
N ASP A 57 11.05 -7.49 -2.39
CA ASP A 57 10.71 -8.17 -3.64
C ASP A 57 11.03 -9.66 -3.55
N LEU A 58 12.23 -10.00 -3.09
CA LEU A 58 12.67 -11.37 -2.88
C LEU A 58 11.74 -12.15 -1.96
N ARG A 59 11.20 -11.52 -0.92
CA ARG A 59 10.17 -12.11 -0.07
C ARG A 59 8.94 -12.51 -0.87
N TRP A 60 8.38 -11.62 -1.68
CA TRP A 60 7.16 -11.92 -2.45
C TRP A 60 7.41 -12.92 -3.57
N ILE A 61 8.56 -12.84 -4.24
CA ILE A 61 9.00 -13.84 -5.22
C ILE A 61 9.09 -15.21 -4.55
N ALA A 62 9.67 -15.28 -3.34
CA ALA A 62 9.74 -16.51 -2.58
C ALA A 62 8.36 -17.03 -2.17
N ILE A 63 7.44 -16.16 -1.71
CA ILE A 63 6.06 -16.55 -1.38
C ILE A 63 5.36 -17.18 -2.60
N ILE A 64 5.56 -16.63 -3.81
CA ILE A 64 4.96 -17.14 -5.05
C ILE A 64 5.58 -18.48 -5.48
N LEU A 65 6.90 -18.65 -5.32
CA LEU A 65 7.60 -19.84 -5.82
C LEU A 65 7.66 -20.99 -4.80
N LEU A 66 7.56 -20.70 -3.51
CA LEU A 66 7.67 -21.69 -2.43
C LEU A 66 6.64 -22.82 -2.56
N PRO A 67 5.35 -22.59 -2.86
CA PRO A 67 4.39 -23.68 -3.05
C PRO A 67 4.82 -24.67 -4.12
N ILE A 68 5.40 -24.21 -5.23
CA ILE A 68 5.85 -25.08 -6.32
C ILE A 68 6.91 -26.05 -5.82
N ILE A 69 7.92 -25.55 -5.10
CA ILE A 69 9.01 -26.36 -4.56
C ILE A 69 8.50 -27.28 -3.44
N PHE A 70 7.72 -26.73 -2.51
CA PHE A 70 7.20 -27.46 -1.36
C PHE A 70 6.34 -28.65 -1.76
N PHE A 71 5.36 -28.46 -2.65
CA PHE A 71 4.53 -29.57 -3.13
C PHE A 71 5.32 -30.55 -4.02
N SER A 72 6.39 -30.09 -4.69
CA SER A 72 7.28 -30.97 -5.45
C SER A 72 8.19 -31.86 -4.59
N LEU A 73 8.16 -31.72 -3.25
CA LEU A 73 8.70 -32.74 -2.33
C LEU A 73 8.00 -34.09 -2.48
N ILE A 74 6.79 -34.12 -3.04
CA ILE A 74 6.09 -35.34 -3.43
C ILE A 74 6.05 -35.35 -4.97
N PRO A 75 6.69 -36.32 -5.65
CA PRO A 75 6.80 -36.34 -7.11
C PRO A 75 5.47 -36.18 -7.86
N ARG A 76 4.39 -36.77 -7.31
CA ARG A 76 3.04 -36.74 -7.89
C ARG A 76 2.46 -35.34 -8.05
N PHE A 77 2.93 -34.34 -7.31
CA PHE A 77 2.47 -32.95 -7.43
C PHE A 77 3.45 -32.06 -8.20
N SER A 78 4.57 -32.60 -8.68
CA SER A 78 5.57 -31.83 -9.43
C SER A 78 5.02 -31.35 -10.80
N PRO A 79 5.35 -30.12 -11.25
CA PRO A 79 4.97 -29.60 -12.57
C PRO A 79 5.34 -30.51 -13.75
N PHE A 80 6.42 -31.27 -13.61
CA PHE A 80 6.97 -32.13 -14.66
C PHE A 80 6.49 -33.59 -14.59
N TYR A 81 5.59 -33.94 -13.66
CA TYR A 81 5.10 -35.32 -13.50
C TYR A 81 4.01 -35.69 -14.53
N SER A 82 3.05 -34.79 -14.81
CA SER A 82 1.93 -35.07 -15.71
C SER A 82 1.49 -33.85 -16.50
N ARG A 83 0.80 -34.06 -17.63
CA ARG A 83 0.18 -32.96 -18.41
C ARG A 83 -0.81 -32.15 -17.57
N ARG A 84 -1.53 -32.80 -16.65
CA ARG A 84 -2.47 -32.15 -15.71
C ARG A 84 -1.73 -31.22 -14.75
N ASN A 85 -0.65 -31.69 -14.12
CA ASN A 85 0.13 -30.88 -13.19
C ASN A 85 0.75 -29.66 -13.88
N ARG A 86 1.30 -29.85 -15.09
CA ARG A 86 1.82 -28.75 -15.91
C ARG A 86 0.74 -27.68 -16.14
N LYS A 87 -0.48 -28.09 -16.51
CA LYS A 87 -1.61 -27.17 -16.73
C LYS A 87 -1.98 -26.43 -15.44
N TRP A 88 -2.08 -27.15 -14.31
CA TRP A 88 -2.38 -26.57 -13.00
C TRP A 88 -1.35 -25.53 -12.56
N TRP A 89 -0.06 -25.87 -12.58
CA TRP A 89 1.01 -24.97 -12.18
C TRP A 89 1.19 -23.77 -13.11
N THR A 90 0.93 -23.96 -14.41
CA THR A 90 0.92 -22.83 -15.38
C THR A 90 -0.21 -21.86 -15.07
N TRP A 91 -1.41 -22.35 -14.72
CA TRP A 91 -2.53 -21.50 -14.32
C TRP A 91 -2.31 -20.83 -12.98
N TYR A 92 -1.73 -21.53 -12.00
CA TYR A 92 -1.31 -20.95 -10.73
C TYR A 92 -0.36 -19.77 -10.96
N LEU A 93 0.70 -19.95 -11.76
CA LEU A 93 1.63 -18.86 -12.08
C LEU A 93 0.97 -17.73 -12.86
N ALA A 94 0.04 -18.03 -13.78
CA ALA A 94 -0.71 -17.01 -14.48
C ALA A 94 -1.58 -16.19 -13.52
N ALA A 95 -2.26 -16.82 -12.56
CA ALA A 95 -3.06 -16.14 -11.55
C ALA A 95 -2.20 -15.29 -10.59
N MET A 96 -1.07 -15.82 -10.12
CA MET A 96 -0.13 -15.05 -9.27
C MET A 96 0.47 -13.87 -10.04
N THR A 97 0.79 -14.05 -11.32
CA THR A 97 1.30 -12.98 -12.18
C THR A 97 0.23 -11.92 -12.43
N PHE A 98 -1.02 -12.32 -12.66
CA PHE A 98 -2.15 -11.41 -12.73
C PHE A 98 -2.27 -10.58 -11.45
N LEU A 99 -2.21 -11.21 -10.27
CA LEU A 99 -2.23 -10.49 -9.00
C LEU A 99 -1.07 -9.49 -8.89
N VAL A 100 0.16 -9.89 -9.21
CA VAL A 100 1.32 -8.99 -9.17
C VAL A 100 1.11 -7.78 -10.09
N PHE A 101 0.73 -7.99 -11.35
CA PHE A 101 0.51 -6.90 -12.31
C PHE A 101 -0.70 -6.03 -11.95
N PHE A 102 -1.76 -6.62 -11.41
CA PHE A 102 -2.91 -5.87 -10.90
C PHE A 102 -2.48 -4.91 -9.78
N PHE A 103 -1.72 -5.42 -8.79
CA PHE A 103 -1.18 -4.59 -7.71
C PHE A 103 -0.22 -3.52 -8.24
N PHE A 104 0.61 -3.83 -9.23
CA PHE A 104 1.52 -2.85 -9.83
C PHE A 104 0.76 -1.74 -10.56
N ALA A 105 -0.26 -2.09 -11.36
CA ALA A 105 -1.06 -1.11 -12.08
C ALA A 105 -1.86 -0.21 -11.13
N ALA A 106 -2.53 -0.82 -10.13
CA ALA A 106 -3.27 -0.08 -9.10
C ALA A 106 -2.35 0.82 -8.27
N ASP A 107 -1.15 0.34 -7.94
CA ASP A 107 -0.16 1.12 -7.19
C ASP A 107 0.37 2.32 -7.96
N LEU A 108 0.68 2.20 -9.25
CA LEU A 108 1.11 3.36 -10.05
C LEU A 108 0.01 4.44 -10.11
N GLY A 109 -1.26 4.04 -10.23
CA GLY A 109 -2.40 4.95 -10.15
C GLY A 109 -2.47 5.64 -8.78
N ASN A 110 -2.36 4.87 -7.69
CA ASN A 110 -2.35 5.42 -6.34
C ASN A 110 -1.15 6.33 -6.07
N PHE A 111 0.04 5.96 -6.54
CA PHE A 111 1.27 6.72 -6.33
C PHE A 111 1.22 8.06 -7.05
N SER A 112 0.68 8.08 -8.27
CA SER A 112 0.47 9.31 -9.05
C SER A 112 -0.42 10.33 -8.32
N TYR A 113 -1.45 9.84 -7.63
CA TYR A 113 -2.42 10.70 -6.95
C TYR A 113 -2.03 11.04 -5.51
N ASN A 114 -1.60 10.04 -4.73
CA ASN A 114 -1.38 10.15 -3.28
C ASN A 114 0.10 10.23 -2.88
N ASN A 115 1.06 10.03 -3.80
CA ASN A 115 2.50 9.91 -3.49
C ASN A 115 2.82 8.85 -2.40
N THR A 116 1.98 7.83 -2.31
CA THR A 116 2.13 6.70 -1.37
C THR A 116 1.93 5.37 -2.11
N ARG A 117 2.45 4.28 -1.55
CA ARG A 117 2.13 2.94 -2.06
C ARG A 117 0.69 2.56 -1.73
N LEU A 118 0.09 1.74 -2.58
CA LEU A 118 -1.21 1.14 -2.35
C LEU A 118 -1.22 0.42 -1.00
N ASP A 119 -2.18 0.78 -0.16
CA ASP A 119 -2.35 0.22 1.17
C ASP A 119 -3.75 -0.39 1.34
N ALA A 120 -4.00 -0.98 2.50
CA ALA A 120 -5.28 -1.59 2.81
C ALA A 120 -6.44 -0.58 2.90
N GLY A 121 -6.16 0.72 2.93
CA GLY A 121 -7.17 1.78 2.83
C GLY A 121 -7.94 1.73 1.51
N ALA A 122 -7.36 1.17 0.45
CA ALA A 122 -8.07 0.91 -0.81
C ALA A 122 -9.34 0.04 -0.63
N LEU A 123 -9.39 -0.80 0.42
CA LEU A 123 -10.57 -1.62 0.74
C LEU A 123 -11.71 -0.82 1.38
N ASN A 124 -11.50 0.42 1.80
CA ASN A 124 -12.60 1.27 2.28
C ASN A 124 -13.59 1.59 1.15
N PHE A 125 -13.12 1.62 -0.09
CA PHE A 125 -13.94 1.79 -1.28
C PHE A 125 -14.75 0.54 -1.67
N TYR A 126 -14.49 -0.61 -1.04
CA TYR A 126 -15.25 -1.84 -1.29
C TYR A 126 -16.70 -1.72 -0.79
N GLU A 127 -16.91 -1.03 0.33
CA GLU A 127 -18.24 -0.83 0.92
C GLU A 127 -19.19 -0.14 -0.08
N ASP A 128 -18.68 0.81 -0.87
CA ASP A 128 -19.41 1.53 -1.93
C ASP A 128 -18.85 1.21 -3.33
N SER A 129 -18.61 -0.08 -3.59
CA SER A 129 -17.89 -0.56 -4.79
C SER A 129 -18.43 -0.03 -6.13
N LYS A 130 -19.75 0.18 -6.27
CA LYS A 130 -20.34 0.72 -7.51
C LYS A 130 -19.89 2.15 -7.78
N ILE A 131 -19.95 3.01 -6.76
CA ILE A 131 -19.57 4.43 -6.87
C ILE A 131 -18.05 4.51 -7.07
N ALA A 132 -17.29 3.75 -6.28
CA ALA A 132 -15.84 3.69 -6.42
C ALA A 132 -15.39 3.27 -7.83
N LEU A 133 -16.02 2.25 -8.40
CA LEU A 133 -15.70 1.78 -9.75
C LEU A 133 -16.05 2.84 -10.81
N GLN A 134 -17.19 3.53 -10.66
CA GLN A 134 -17.57 4.61 -11.57
C GLN A 134 -16.56 5.76 -11.50
N MET A 135 -16.13 6.16 -10.31
CA MET A 135 -15.09 7.18 -10.15
C MET A 135 -13.77 6.74 -10.78
N LEU A 136 -13.33 5.50 -10.55
CA LEU A 136 -12.11 4.98 -11.16
C LEU A 136 -12.17 4.99 -12.70
N TRP A 137 -13.32 4.65 -13.29
CA TRP A 137 -13.50 4.65 -14.73
C TRP A 137 -13.54 6.05 -15.34
N GLN A 138 -14.01 7.04 -14.59
CA GLN A 138 -14.02 8.45 -14.99
C GLN A 138 -12.66 9.13 -14.82
N THR A 139 -11.89 8.76 -13.78
CA THR A 139 -10.60 9.37 -13.46
C THR A 139 -9.43 8.73 -14.21
N TYR A 140 -9.45 7.41 -14.40
CA TYR A 140 -8.33 6.66 -14.98
C TYR A 140 -8.73 5.98 -16.30
N PRO A 141 -7.79 5.83 -17.25
CA PRO A 141 -8.02 5.12 -18.51
C PRO A 141 -8.11 3.60 -18.28
N MET A 142 -9.18 3.16 -17.60
CA MET A 142 -9.30 1.82 -17.03
C MET A 142 -9.32 0.73 -18.11
N THR A 143 -9.90 1.01 -19.28
CA THR A 143 -9.90 0.11 -20.43
C THR A 143 -8.48 -0.26 -20.86
N TRP A 144 -7.61 0.74 -21.02
CA TRP A 144 -6.22 0.56 -21.43
C TRP A 144 -5.38 -0.11 -20.33
N MET A 145 -5.60 0.24 -19.07
CA MET A 145 -4.92 -0.40 -17.94
C MET A 145 -5.27 -1.88 -17.83
N LEU A 146 -6.56 -2.23 -17.88
CA LEU A 146 -7.02 -3.62 -17.85
C LEU A 146 -6.54 -4.41 -19.07
N LEU A 147 -6.60 -3.82 -20.26
CA LEU A 147 -6.07 -4.42 -21.48
C LEU A 147 -4.57 -4.70 -21.35
N GLY A 148 -3.79 -3.74 -20.83
CA GLY A 148 -2.36 -3.89 -20.57
C GLY A 148 -2.07 -5.03 -19.60
N VAL A 149 -2.83 -5.16 -18.52
CA VAL A 149 -2.70 -6.28 -17.57
C VAL A 149 -3.03 -7.62 -18.23
N VAL A 150 -4.10 -7.69 -19.03
CA VAL A 150 -4.47 -8.91 -19.76
C VAL A 150 -3.38 -9.32 -20.75
N ILE A 151 -2.87 -8.38 -21.56
CA ILE A 151 -1.79 -8.62 -22.52
C ILE A 151 -0.52 -9.09 -21.79
N ALA A 152 -0.14 -8.44 -20.69
CA ALA A 152 0.99 -8.86 -19.88
C ALA A 152 0.82 -10.28 -19.38
N VAL A 153 -0.34 -10.63 -18.81
CA VAL A 153 -0.61 -11.99 -18.31
C VAL A 153 -0.55 -13.03 -19.41
N LEU A 154 -1.10 -12.75 -20.60
CA LEU A 154 -1.03 -13.66 -21.75
C LEU A 154 0.43 -13.85 -22.23
N PHE A 155 1.20 -12.75 -22.28
CA PHE A 155 2.63 -12.77 -22.62
C PHE A 155 3.43 -13.60 -21.62
N PHE A 156 3.27 -13.36 -20.31
CA PHE A 156 3.98 -14.10 -19.27
C PHE A 156 3.54 -15.57 -19.23
N ARG A 157 2.25 -15.88 -19.45
CA ARG A 157 1.77 -17.26 -19.60
C ARG A 157 2.43 -17.96 -20.80
N TRP A 158 2.56 -17.29 -21.94
CA TRP A 158 3.30 -17.82 -23.08
C TRP A 158 4.77 -18.05 -22.73
N MET A 159 5.41 -17.10 -22.05
CA MET A 159 6.79 -17.19 -21.63
C MET A 159 7.04 -18.31 -20.61
N PHE A 160 6.14 -18.54 -19.64
CA PHE A 160 6.24 -19.65 -18.70
C PHE A 160 6.12 -21.00 -19.39
N ARG A 161 5.20 -21.13 -20.37
CA ARG A 161 5.13 -22.31 -21.22
C ARG A 161 6.44 -22.52 -21.98
N ARG A 162 6.97 -21.47 -22.60
CA ARG A 162 8.26 -21.51 -23.32
C ARG A 162 9.40 -21.94 -22.40
N SER A 163 9.51 -21.35 -21.20
CA SER A 163 10.51 -21.70 -20.19
C SER A 163 10.40 -23.18 -19.77
N HIS A 164 9.18 -23.68 -19.55
CA HIS A 164 8.95 -25.09 -19.25
C HIS A 164 9.43 -26.01 -20.39
N TRP A 165 9.18 -25.64 -21.65
CA TRP A 165 9.68 -26.37 -22.81
C TRP A 165 11.20 -26.30 -22.95
N THR A 166 11.81 -25.13 -22.70
CA THR A 166 13.27 -24.99 -22.70
C THR A 166 13.93 -25.89 -21.65
N VAL A 167 13.33 -26.03 -20.47
CA VAL A 167 13.81 -26.96 -19.45
C VAL A 167 13.68 -28.40 -19.92
N ILE A 168 12.55 -28.80 -20.53
CA ILE A 168 12.39 -30.15 -21.10
C ILE A 168 13.49 -30.42 -22.14
N ASN A 169 13.62 -29.56 -23.15
CA ASN A 169 14.57 -29.79 -24.25
C ASN A 169 16.04 -29.84 -23.78
N ARG A 170 16.40 -29.11 -22.72
CA ARG A 170 17.75 -29.14 -22.14
C ARG A 170 18.02 -30.31 -21.21
N THR A 171 16.99 -31.05 -20.79
CA THR A 171 17.09 -32.11 -19.77
C THR A 171 16.57 -33.46 -20.20
N ASP A 172 15.86 -33.55 -21.33
CA ASP A 172 15.48 -34.83 -21.93
C ASP A 172 16.70 -35.59 -22.43
N GLY A 173 16.67 -36.91 -22.25
CA GLY A 173 17.80 -37.81 -22.54
C GLY A 173 18.89 -37.86 -21.46
N LEU A 174 18.93 -36.91 -20.51
CA LEU A 174 20.01 -36.83 -19.50
C LEU A 174 19.79 -37.67 -18.23
N GLY A 175 18.68 -38.40 -18.11
CA GLY A 175 18.42 -39.32 -17.00
C GLY A 175 18.50 -38.69 -15.60
N ILE A 176 18.12 -37.42 -15.44
CA ILE A 176 18.24 -36.69 -14.17
C ILE A 176 17.28 -37.31 -13.13
N PRO A 177 17.79 -37.91 -12.04
CA PRO A 177 16.94 -38.58 -11.07
C PRO A 177 16.20 -37.56 -10.19
N TYR A 178 15.04 -37.99 -9.69
CA TYR A 178 14.38 -37.27 -8.60
C TYR A 178 15.27 -37.35 -7.35
N ASN A 179 15.65 -36.21 -6.80
CA ASN A 179 16.45 -36.13 -5.58
C ASN A 179 15.85 -35.12 -4.60
N ARG A 180 15.30 -35.63 -3.49
CA ARG A 180 14.61 -34.86 -2.45
C ARG A 180 15.52 -33.80 -1.81
N LYS A 181 16.84 -34.03 -1.74
CA LYS A 181 17.81 -33.10 -1.12
C LYS A 181 17.75 -31.71 -1.77
N TRP A 182 17.66 -31.65 -3.10
CA TRP A 182 17.58 -30.36 -3.83
C TRP A 182 16.30 -29.59 -3.54
N PHE A 183 15.17 -30.29 -3.36
CA PHE A 183 13.91 -29.66 -2.98
C PHE A 183 13.94 -29.12 -1.55
N VAL A 184 14.56 -29.85 -0.61
CA VAL A 184 14.74 -29.38 0.77
C VAL A 184 15.61 -28.13 0.81
N VAL A 185 16.77 -28.15 0.11
CA VAL A 185 17.65 -26.99 0.00
C VAL A 185 16.93 -25.78 -0.61
N ALA A 186 16.21 -25.98 -1.72
CA ALA A 186 15.43 -24.92 -2.34
C ALA A 186 14.31 -24.39 -1.43
N THR A 187 13.66 -25.25 -0.65
CA THR A 187 12.64 -24.86 0.32
C THR A 187 13.23 -23.96 1.41
N ILE A 188 14.35 -24.38 2.01
CA ILE A 188 15.05 -23.60 3.04
C ILE A 188 15.50 -22.25 2.48
N PHE A 189 16.08 -22.25 1.28
CA PHE A 189 16.53 -21.03 0.60
C PHE A 189 15.39 -20.03 0.39
N LEU A 190 14.24 -20.48 -0.14
CA LEU A 190 13.07 -19.63 -0.32
C LEU A 190 12.48 -19.19 1.05
N ALA A 191 12.45 -20.08 2.05
CA ALA A 191 11.96 -19.74 3.39
C ALA A 191 12.78 -18.62 4.05
N VAL A 192 14.10 -18.59 3.87
CA VAL A 192 14.96 -17.49 4.34
C VAL A 192 14.53 -16.15 3.71
N PHE A 193 14.20 -16.12 2.43
CA PHE A 193 13.69 -14.91 1.79
C PHE A 193 12.29 -14.52 2.26
N VAL A 194 11.41 -15.49 2.51
CA VAL A 194 10.09 -15.21 3.13
C VAL A 194 10.29 -14.54 4.50
N TYR A 195 11.21 -15.05 5.32
CA TYR A 195 11.55 -14.45 6.61
C TYR A 195 12.16 -13.04 6.45
N GLY A 196 12.92 -12.82 5.38
CA GLY A 196 13.47 -11.52 4.98
C GLY A 196 15.00 -11.41 5.12
N GLY A 197 15.69 -12.54 5.24
CA GLY A 197 17.14 -12.63 5.36
C GLY A 197 17.60 -13.52 6.51
N VAL A 198 18.92 -13.67 6.64
CA VAL A 198 19.57 -14.42 7.73
C VAL A 198 19.78 -13.49 8.94
N THR A 199 18.70 -12.91 9.45
CA THR A 199 18.72 -12.01 10.62
C THR A 199 17.86 -12.56 11.73
N LEU A 200 18.12 -12.19 12.99
CA LEU A 200 17.34 -12.65 14.16
C LEU A 200 15.89 -12.13 14.17
N ALA A 201 15.63 -11.00 13.52
CA ALA A 201 14.31 -10.40 13.44
C ALA A 201 13.80 -10.42 11.99
N PRO A 202 12.52 -10.76 11.74
CA PRO A 202 11.97 -10.82 10.40
C PRO A 202 11.94 -9.43 9.77
N LEU A 203 11.94 -9.38 8.44
CA LEU A 203 11.81 -8.11 7.72
C LEU A 203 10.41 -7.52 7.99
N THR A 204 10.33 -6.37 8.65
CA THR A 204 9.07 -5.71 8.98
C THR A 204 8.78 -4.55 8.05
N TRP A 205 7.51 -4.18 7.90
CA TRP A 205 7.08 -3.00 7.15
C TRP A 205 7.67 -1.69 7.72
N ARG A 206 7.78 -1.59 9.05
CA ARG A 206 8.32 -0.40 9.74
C ARG A 206 9.77 -0.06 9.36
N ARG A 207 10.58 -1.05 8.94
CA ARG A 207 11.97 -0.80 8.51
C ARG A 207 12.06 0.16 7.31
N ALA A 208 11.05 0.18 6.45
CA ALA A 208 11.01 1.12 5.33
C ALA A 208 10.89 2.58 5.80
N PHE A 209 10.23 2.83 6.93
CA PHE A 209 10.02 4.19 7.46
C PHE A 209 11.18 4.73 8.29
N ALA A 210 12.26 3.94 8.44
CA ALA A 210 13.49 4.40 9.10
C ALA A 210 14.24 5.47 8.28
N PHE A 211 13.87 5.68 7.00
CA PHE A 211 14.51 6.69 6.15
C PHE A 211 14.05 8.13 6.45
N HIS A 212 12.99 8.32 7.25
CA HIS A 212 12.41 9.62 7.57
C HIS A 212 12.01 10.48 6.35
N ASP A 213 11.84 9.84 5.19
CA ASP A 213 11.43 10.46 3.94
C ASP A 213 10.37 9.59 3.26
N ASN A 214 9.32 10.24 2.78
CA ASN A 214 8.14 9.56 2.25
C ASN A 214 8.48 8.76 0.99
N PHE A 215 9.18 9.38 0.04
CA PHE A 215 9.55 8.75 -1.22
C PHE A 215 10.56 7.62 -1.01
N LYS A 216 11.59 7.81 -0.17
CA LYS A 216 12.57 6.76 0.17
C LYS A 216 11.92 5.54 0.79
N SER A 217 10.94 5.75 1.68
CA SER A 217 10.21 4.67 2.37
C SER A 217 9.35 3.88 1.38
N TYR A 218 8.57 4.59 0.57
CA TYR A 218 7.68 3.95 -0.39
C TYR A 218 8.40 3.40 -1.63
N LEU A 219 9.57 3.92 -2.00
CA LEU A 219 10.40 3.30 -3.03
C LEU A 219 10.94 1.94 -2.59
N ALA A 220 11.30 1.80 -1.30
CA ALA A 220 11.72 0.51 -0.74
C ALA A 220 10.56 -0.49 -0.75
N LEU A 221 9.37 -0.12 -0.29
CA LEU A 221 8.22 -1.02 -0.28
C LEU A 221 7.73 -1.35 -1.70
N ASN A 222 7.35 -2.60 -1.92
CA ASN A 222 6.49 -2.97 -3.05
C ASN A 222 5.01 -2.97 -2.61
N PRO A 223 4.06 -2.77 -3.55
CA PRO A 223 2.64 -2.63 -3.23
C PRO A 223 2.05 -3.82 -2.47
N LEU A 224 2.44 -5.04 -2.84
CA LEU A 224 1.99 -6.25 -2.14
C LEU A 224 2.41 -6.19 -0.66
N GLN A 225 3.67 -5.87 -0.38
CA GLN A 225 4.16 -5.76 0.99
C GLN A 225 3.44 -4.67 1.78
N ASN A 226 3.19 -3.51 1.17
CA ASN A 226 2.52 -2.40 1.82
C ASN A 226 1.04 -2.72 2.11
N PHE A 227 0.31 -3.22 1.12
CA PHE A 227 -1.09 -3.60 1.24
C PHE A 227 -1.31 -4.67 2.31
N PHE A 228 -0.61 -5.80 2.24
CA PHE A 228 -0.84 -6.89 3.19
C PHE A 228 -0.34 -6.56 4.60
N ALA A 229 0.72 -5.76 4.75
CA ALA A 229 1.18 -5.34 6.08
C ALA A 229 0.23 -4.37 6.77
N THR A 230 -0.54 -3.59 6.00
CA THR A 230 -1.45 -2.56 6.51
C THR A 230 -2.86 -3.10 6.77
N LEU A 231 -3.22 -4.30 6.29
CA LEU A 231 -4.50 -4.95 6.57
C LEU A 231 -4.82 -5.03 8.07
N LYS A 232 -3.82 -5.30 8.91
CA LYS A 232 -3.98 -5.39 10.37
C LYS A 232 -4.41 -4.07 11.02
N PHE A 233 -4.10 -2.95 10.38
CA PHE A 233 -4.41 -1.61 10.90
C PHE A 233 -5.82 -1.15 10.53
N ARG A 234 -6.55 -1.89 9.68
CA ARG A 234 -7.95 -1.56 9.34
C ARG A 234 -8.94 -1.77 10.47
N ARG A 235 -8.59 -2.61 11.46
CA ARG A 235 -9.47 -2.79 12.64
C ARG A 235 -9.43 -1.51 13.46
N PRO A 236 -10.59 -0.89 13.78
CA PRO A 236 -10.64 0.27 14.66
C PRO A 236 -9.90 -0.05 15.94
N ALA A 237 -8.94 0.80 16.29
CA ALA A 237 -8.21 0.67 17.53
C ALA A 237 -8.90 1.57 18.56
N TYR A 238 -9.37 0.98 19.65
CA TYR A 238 -9.77 1.72 20.83
C TYR A 238 -8.96 1.16 22.01
N ASN A 239 -8.48 2.05 22.87
CA ASN A 239 -7.77 1.67 24.10
C ASN A 239 -8.18 2.64 25.20
N GLU A 240 -9.26 2.31 25.87
CA GLU A 240 -9.80 3.12 26.97
C GLU A 240 -8.82 3.20 28.14
N SER A 241 -8.06 2.13 28.42
CA SER A 241 -7.05 2.14 29.48
C SER A 241 -6.01 3.24 29.25
N ARG A 242 -5.51 3.37 28.02
CA ARG A 242 -4.60 4.46 27.65
C ARG A 242 -5.31 5.81 27.63
N ALA A 243 -6.54 5.87 27.15
CA ALA A 243 -7.31 7.12 27.18
C ALA A 243 -7.45 7.64 28.62
N ARG A 244 -7.73 6.76 29.58
CA ARG A 244 -7.79 7.09 31.02
C ARG A 244 -6.43 7.48 31.59
N GLU A 245 -5.36 6.78 31.20
CA GLU A 245 -3.97 7.10 31.59
C GLU A 245 -3.58 8.53 31.18
N TYR A 246 -3.91 8.94 29.94
CA TYR A 246 -3.55 10.26 29.42
C TYR A 246 -4.62 11.35 29.63
N PHE A 247 -5.80 11.00 30.16
CA PHE A 247 -6.89 11.96 30.36
C PHE A 247 -6.50 13.13 31.26
N PRO A 248 -5.84 12.94 32.43
CA PRO A 248 -5.47 14.06 33.29
C PRO A 248 -4.58 15.09 32.59
N LEU A 249 -3.63 14.62 31.76
CA LEU A 249 -2.76 15.49 30.96
C LEU A 249 -3.57 16.29 29.93
N MET A 250 -4.48 15.64 29.21
CA MET A 250 -5.36 16.32 28.26
C MET A 250 -6.31 17.31 28.95
N ALA A 251 -6.88 16.92 30.09
CA ALA A 251 -7.80 17.75 30.85
C ALA A 251 -7.12 19.00 31.39
N ASP A 252 -5.86 18.89 31.81
CA ASP A 252 -5.05 20.03 32.21
C ASP A 252 -4.73 20.95 31.02
N TRP A 253 -4.23 20.37 29.92
CA TRP A 253 -3.89 21.13 28.70
C TRP A 253 -5.09 21.87 28.10
N MET A 254 -6.26 21.22 28.04
CA MET A 254 -7.51 21.80 27.54
C MET A 254 -8.24 22.67 28.57
N GLN A 255 -7.73 22.77 29.79
CA GLN A 255 -8.34 23.49 30.91
C GLN A 255 -9.80 23.04 31.17
N LEU A 256 -10.02 21.72 31.19
CA LEU A 256 -11.35 21.16 31.44
C LEU A 256 -11.77 21.37 32.90
N PRO A 257 -13.06 21.62 33.15
CA PRO A 257 -13.56 21.89 34.51
C PRO A 257 -13.52 20.66 35.43
N GLN A 258 -13.60 19.45 34.89
CA GLN A 258 -13.59 18.19 35.66
C GLN A 258 -12.36 17.35 35.28
N LYS A 259 -11.25 17.56 36.00
CA LYS A 259 -9.97 16.86 35.73
C LYS A 259 -9.94 15.43 36.28
N ASP A 260 -10.68 15.17 37.36
CA ASP A 260 -10.63 13.89 38.07
C ASP A 260 -11.63 12.85 37.55
N LYS A 261 -12.59 13.28 36.71
CA LYS A 261 -13.62 12.41 36.15
C LYS A 261 -13.37 12.19 34.67
N PHE A 262 -13.02 10.96 34.30
CA PHE A 262 -12.92 10.56 32.90
C PHE A 262 -14.26 10.74 32.19
N THR A 263 -14.32 11.67 31.24
CA THR A 263 -15.52 12.00 30.47
C THR A 263 -15.14 12.44 29.05
N TYR A 264 -15.96 12.09 28.08
CA TYR A 264 -15.87 12.59 26.70
C TYR A 264 -16.84 13.74 26.41
N HIS A 265 -17.61 14.16 27.42
CA HIS A 265 -18.61 15.21 27.29
C HIS A 265 -18.07 16.55 27.81
N ARG A 266 -18.22 17.59 26.99
CA ARG A 266 -17.94 18.98 27.34
C ARG A 266 -19.13 19.83 26.91
N GLU A 267 -19.70 20.55 27.86
CA GLU A 267 -20.74 21.54 27.61
C GLU A 267 -20.18 22.92 27.92
N THR A 268 -20.35 23.86 26.99
CA THR A 268 -19.96 25.26 27.16
C THR A 268 -21.12 26.15 26.80
N MET A 269 -21.59 26.92 27.78
CA MET A 269 -22.67 27.89 27.54
C MET A 269 -22.14 29.04 26.66
N PRO A 270 -22.95 29.55 25.73
CA PRO A 270 -22.58 30.71 24.94
C PRO A 270 -22.45 31.96 25.82
N GLY A 271 -21.72 32.97 25.34
CA GLY A 271 -21.60 34.25 26.05
C GLY A 271 -22.96 34.93 26.24
N SER A 272 -23.07 35.80 27.25
CA SER A 272 -24.34 36.45 27.66
C SER A 272 -25.12 37.09 26.50
N ASN A 273 -24.42 37.70 25.55
CA ASN A 273 -25.05 38.45 24.45
C ASN A 273 -25.43 37.57 23.24
N ALA A 274 -25.02 36.31 23.21
CA ALA A 274 -25.27 35.41 22.09
C ALA A 274 -26.70 34.84 22.11
N LEU A 275 -27.32 34.75 23.29
CA LEU A 275 -28.68 34.25 23.44
C LEU A 275 -29.75 35.28 23.04
N GLU A 276 -29.42 36.59 23.08
CA GLU A 276 -30.34 37.68 22.76
C GLU A 276 -30.46 37.92 21.25
N SER A 277 -29.36 37.78 20.50
CA SER A 277 -29.29 38.14 19.07
C SER A 277 -29.80 37.06 18.10
N ARG A 278 -29.92 35.80 18.55
CA ARG A 278 -30.42 34.62 17.80
C ARG A 278 -30.12 34.66 16.28
N PRO A 279 -28.84 34.82 15.86
CA PRO A 279 -28.51 35.00 14.46
C PRO A 279 -28.76 33.72 13.64
N ASN A 280 -29.02 33.88 12.35
CA ASN A 280 -28.92 32.76 11.41
C ASN A 280 -27.45 32.36 11.24
N ILE A 281 -27.16 31.07 11.36
CA ILE A 281 -25.80 30.53 11.20
C ILE A 281 -25.74 29.77 9.88
N VAL A 282 -24.88 30.24 8.98
CA VAL A 282 -24.60 29.58 7.69
C VAL A 282 -23.16 29.09 7.70
N LEU A 283 -22.98 27.78 7.63
CA LEU A 283 -21.67 27.15 7.53
C LEU A 283 -21.39 26.75 6.07
N VAL A 284 -20.40 27.40 5.46
CA VAL A 284 -19.95 27.09 4.10
C VAL A 284 -18.65 26.29 4.17
N LEU A 285 -18.68 25.04 3.72
CA LEU A 285 -17.50 24.18 3.65
C LEU A 285 -17.02 24.07 2.20
N CYS A 286 -15.81 24.55 1.92
CA CYS A 286 -15.24 24.51 0.59
C CYS A 286 -14.39 23.24 0.38
N GLU A 287 -14.79 22.39 -0.57
CA GLU A 287 -14.09 21.15 -0.90
C GLU A 287 -12.71 21.45 -1.50
N SER A 288 -11.67 20.81 -0.96
CA SER A 288 -10.27 20.94 -1.45
C SER A 288 -9.73 22.38 -1.52
N PHE A 289 -10.33 23.32 -0.79
CA PHE A 289 -9.91 24.72 -0.75
C PHE A 289 -8.66 24.90 0.13
N SER A 290 -7.52 25.20 -0.51
CA SER A 290 -6.22 25.26 0.17
C SER A 290 -5.69 26.69 0.22
N MET A 291 -5.16 27.11 1.38
CA MET A 291 -4.65 28.47 1.60
C MET A 291 -3.63 28.89 0.53
N TYR A 292 -2.63 28.06 0.20
CA TYR A 292 -1.60 28.41 -0.79
C TYR A 292 -2.12 28.64 -2.22
N LYS A 293 -3.35 28.20 -2.51
CA LYS A 293 -4.02 28.40 -3.81
C LYS A 293 -4.95 29.60 -3.80
N SER A 294 -5.22 30.25 -2.66
CA SER A 294 -6.16 31.35 -2.54
C SER A 294 -5.46 32.71 -2.67
N SER A 295 -6.22 33.77 -2.95
CA SER A 295 -5.70 35.14 -2.91
C SER A 295 -5.21 35.58 -1.52
N MET A 296 -5.67 34.93 -0.43
CA MET A 296 -5.33 35.30 0.95
C MET A 296 -3.87 34.96 1.25
N SER A 297 -3.27 34.00 0.54
CA SER A 297 -1.85 33.68 0.66
C SER A 297 -0.93 34.63 -0.09
N GLY A 298 -1.46 35.71 -0.69
CA GLY A 298 -0.69 36.57 -1.59
C GLY A 298 -0.39 35.91 -2.94
N ASN A 299 -1.18 34.92 -3.36
CA ASN A 299 -1.00 34.26 -4.64
C ASN A 299 -1.14 35.30 -5.79
N PRO A 300 -0.11 35.50 -6.65
CA PRO A 300 -0.13 36.52 -7.70
C PRO A 300 -1.26 36.35 -8.73
N LEU A 301 -1.80 35.14 -8.86
CA LEU A 301 -2.91 34.86 -9.77
C LEU A 301 -4.24 35.41 -9.26
N ASN A 302 -4.32 35.86 -7.99
CA ASN A 302 -5.52 36.40 -7.36
C ASN A 302 -6.77 35.54 -7.64
N THR A 303 -6.69 34.25 -7.33
CA THR A 303 -7.66 33.22 -7.72
C THR A 303 -9.01 33.30 -7.02
N THR A 304 -9.09 33.98 -5.87
CA THR A 304 -10.29 34.03 -5.02
C THR A 304 -10.50 35.44 -4.45
N PRO A 305 -10.69 36.48 -5.29
CA PRO A 305 -10.72 37.88 -4.86
C PRO A 305 -11.90 38.19 -3.94
N TYR A 306 -13.09 37.67 -4.22
CA TYR A 306 -14.27 37.89 -3.39
C TYR A 306 -14.17 37.24 -2.00
N PHE A 307 -13.47 36.11 -1.88
CA PHE A 307 -13.14 35.54 -0.57
C PHE A 307 -12.18 36.43 0.21
N LYS A 308 -11.28 37.12 -0.48
CA LYS A 308 -10.34 38.05 0.16
C LYS A 308 -11.10 39.25 0.73
N GLU A 309 -12.02 39.82 -0.04
CA GLU A 309 -12.90 40.91 0.39
C GLU A 309 -13.71 40.52 1.64
N MET A 310 -14.35 39.34 1.65
CA MET A 310 -15.06 38.84 2.83
C MET A 310 -14.16 38.67 4.07
N CYS A 311 -12.86 38.40 3.89
CA CYS A 311 -11.91 38.32 5.00
C CYS A 311 -11.52 39.70 5.52
N GLU A 312 -11.52 40.73 4.67
CA GLU A 312 -11.25 42.12 5.04
C GLU A 312 -12.43 42.74 5.80
N ASP A 313 -13.67 42.37 5.44
CA ASP A 313 -14.90 42.77 6.14
C ASP A 313 -15.21 41.94 7.39
N GLY A 314 -14.42 40.89 7.66
CA GLY A 314 -14.71 39.87 8.66
C GLY A 314 -13.54 39.53 9.57
N ILE A 315 -13.60 38.34 10.17
CA ILE A 315 -12.50 37.78 10.98
C ILE A 315 -11.82 36.70 10.16
N PHE A 316 -10.54 36.90 9.86
CA PHE A 316 -9.71 35.94 9.14
C PHE A 316 -8.78 35.18 10.09
N PHE A 317 -8.83 33.83 10.02
CA PHE A 317 -7.97 32.96 10.82
C PHE A 317 -6.79 32.46 10.00
N GLU A 318 -5.64 33.14 10.10
CA GLU A 318 -4.42 32.78 9.36
C GLU A 318 -3.76 31.47 9.82
N ARG A 319 -4.17 30.95 10.99
CA ARG A 319 -3.62 29.73 11.61
C ARG A 319 -4.71 28.72 11.96
N CYS A 320 -5.61 28.47 11.02
CA CYS A 320 -6.65 27.44 11.12
C CYS A 320 -6.23 26.20 10.30
N PHE A 321 -6.09 25.07 10.98
CA PHE A 321 -5.61 23.83 10.36
C PHE A 321 -6.70 22.75 10.44
N SER A 322 -6.85 21.98 9.36
CA SER A 322 -7.66 20.77 9.43
C SER A 322 -6.98 19.74 10.34
N PRO A 323 -7.73 19.01 11.18
CA PRO A 323 -7.14 18.02 12.09
C PRO A 323 -6.59 16.80 11.33
N HIS A 324 -7.08 16.57 10.11
CA HIS A 324 -6.65 15.47 9.28
C HIS A 324 -6.88 15.75 7.79
N TYR A 325 -6.17 15.03 6.93
CA TYR A 325 -6.48 14.93 5.51
C TYR A 325 -7.73 14.07 5.26
N GLY A 326 -8.54 14.46 4.27
CA GLY A 326 -9.73 13.74 3.81
C GLY A 326 -11.06 14.35 4.26
N THR A 327 -11.97 14.53 3.30
CA THR A 327 -13.27 15.20 3.48
C THR A 327 -14.11 14.60 4.62
N ALA A 328 -14.19 13.27 4.71
CA ALA A 328 -14.98 12.60 5.74
C ALA A 328 -14.47 12.90 7.17
N ARG A 329 -13.16 13.04 7.35
CA ARG A 329 -12.54 13.35 8.65
C ARG A 329 -12.71 14.82 9.02
N GLY A 330 -12.59 15.70 8.03
CA GLY A 330 -12.88 17.13 8.19
C GLY A 330 -14.34 17.35 8.60
N LEU A 331 -15.28 16.73 7.89
CA LEU A 331 -16.70 16.78 8.22
C LEU A 331 -16.99 16.22 9.61
N PHE A 332 -16.41 15.07 9.97
CA PHE A 332 -16.56 14.52 11.31
C PHE A 332 -16.12 15.50 12.40
N ALA A 333 -14.95 16.12 12.23
CA ALA A 333 -14.42 17.06 13.21
C ALA A 333 -15.23 18.36 13.27
N ILE A 334 -15.74 18.85 12.14
CA ILE A 334 -16.61 20.03 12.09
C ILE A 334 -17.93 19.77 12.82
N LEU A 335 -18.53 18.59 12.63
CA LEU A 335 -19.84 18.26 13.21
C LEU A 335 -19.76 17.88 14.69
N THR A 336 -18.69 17.20 15.10
CA THR A 336 -18.55 16.67 16.47
C THR A 336 -17.66 17.52 17.36
N GLY A 337 -16.82 18.38 16.79
CA GLY A 337 -15.74 19.05 17.52
C GLY A 337 -14.58 18.10 17.92
N ILE A 338 -14.59 16.85 17.45
CA ILE A 338 -13.62 15.81 17.83
C ILE A 338 -12.80 15.40 16.58
N PRO A 339 -11.46 15.42 16.64
CA PRO A 339 -10.64 14.97 15.51
C PRO A 339 -10.77 13.46 15.30
N ASP A 340 -10.83 13.02 14.04
CA ASP A 340 -10.79 11.59 13.71
C ASP A 340 -9.37 11.03 13.92
N ALA A 341 -9.17 10.39 15.07
CA ALA A 341 -7.91 9.76 15.46
C ALA A 341 -7.74 8.32 14.92
N GLN A 342 -8.71 7.79 14.16
CA GLN A 342 -8.58 6.44 13.62
C GLN A 342 -7.59 6.41 12.46
N PRO A 343 -6.64 5.46 12.44
CA PRO A 343 -5.60 5.45 11.41
C PRO A 343 -6.14 5.06 10.03
N TYR A 344 -7.07 4.09 9.95
CA TYR A 344 -7.53 3.53 8.66
C TYR A 344 -9.04 3.61 8.40
N LYS A 345 -9.87 3.14 9.35
CA LYS A 345 -11.33 3.19 9.18
C LYS A 345 -11.84 4.52 9.71
N PHE A 346 -12.52 5.30 8.87
CA PHE A 346 -13.05 6.61 9.27
C PHE A 346 -14.04 6.48 10.42
N SER A 347 -13.96 7.41 11.37
CA SER A 347 -14.84 7.45 12.53
C SER A 347 -16.32 7.59 12.13
N THR A 348 -16.62 8.30 11.03
CA THR A 348 -17.97 8.36 10.44
C THR A 348 -18.57 7.01 10.05
N ARG A 349 -17.73 5.98 9.87
CA ARG A 349 -18.13 4.62 9.49
C ARG A 349 -17.93 3.61 10.62
N ASN A 350 -17.63 4.08 11.81
CA ASN A 350 -17.46 3.26 12.99
C ASN A 350 -18.62 3.54 13.96
N PRO A 351 -19.55 2.58 14.18
CA PRO A 351 -20.66 2.79 15.12
C PRO A 351 -20.19 2.90 16.59
N LEU A 352 -18.92 2.61 16.86
CA LEU A 352 -18.28 2.75 18.17
C LEU A 352 -17.40 4.00 18.28
N ALA A 353 -17.41 4.89 17.27
CA ALA A 353 -16.59 6.11 17.27
C ALA A 353 -17.21 7.26 18.06
#